data_AF-A0A0S9RY81-F1
#
_entry.id   AF-A0A0S9RY81-F1
#
_cell.length_a   1.000
_cell.length_b   1.000
_cell.length_c   1.000
_cell.angle_alpha   90.00
_cell.angle_beta   90.00
_cell.angle_gamma   90.00
#
_symmetry.space_group_name_H-M   'P 1'
#
loop_
_entity.id
_entity.type
_entity.pdbx_description
1 polymer ?
#
loop_
_entity_poly.entity_id
_entity_poly.type
_entity_poly.pdbx_seq_one_letter_code
_entity_poly.pdbx_strand_id
1 'polypeptide(L)' 'MTRDQLAAELLRISKLQLSDITRAVKNGEKSIALNEVVDLGRRLNRLADAVAGRPPQAISPPSAAPDETRVQA' A
#
# COMPACT_ATOMS: atom_id res chain seq x y z
N MET A 1 8.91 8.34 16.70
CA MET A 1 7.82 9.23 16.24
C MET A 1 7.09 9.76 17.45
N THR A 2 6.88 11.06 17.58
CA THR A 2 6.09 11.64 18.67
C THR A 2 4.59 11.53 18.37
N ARG A 3 3.73 11.72 19.37
CA ARG A 3 2.26 11.72 19.20
C ARG A 3 1.81 12.72 18.13
N ASP A 4 2.39 13.92 18.13
CA ASP A 4 1.99 14.99 17.22
C ASP A 4 2.47 14.72 15.79
N GLN A 5 3.64 14.09 15.63
CA GLN A 5 4.12 13.61 14.34
C GLN A 5 3.21 12.50 13.77
N LEU A 6 2.76 11.57 14.62
CA LEU A 6 1.83 10.52 14.22
C LEU A 6 0.48 11.10 13.76
N ALA A 7 -0.07 12.05 14.52
CA ALA A 7 -1.32 12.71 14.16
C ALA A 7 -1.21 13.48 12.83
N ALA A 8 -0.10 14.21 12.64
CA ALA A 8 0.15 14.93 11.39
C ALA A 8 0.26 13.98 10.19
N GLU A 9 0.95 12.85 10.34
CA GLU A 9 1.13 11.89 9.25
C GLU A 9 -0.16 11.14 8.91
N LEU A 10 -0.95 10.75 9.92
CA LEU A 10 -2.28 10.19 9.71
C LEU A 10 -3.16 11.15 8.91
N LEU A 11 -3.21 12.42 9.32
CA LEU A 11 -3.99 13.45 8.62
C LEU A 11 -3.53 13.63 7.17
N ARG A 12 -2.20 13.64 6.94
CA ARG A 12 -1.60 13.78 5.61
C ARG A 12 -1.99 12.64 4.69
N ILE A 13 -1.83 11.39 5.14
CA ILE A 13 -2.18 10.17 4.39
C ILE A 13 -3.67 10.17 4.06
N SER A 14 -4.50 10.47 5.05
CA SER A 14 -5.96 10.47 4.91
C SER A 14 -6.41 11.50 3.88
N LYS A 15 -5.95 12.76 3.98
CA LYS A 15 -6.40 13.84 3.09
C LYS A 15 -6.09 13.60 1.62
N LEU A 16 -4.88 13.10 1.32
CA LEU A 16 -4.46 12.82 -0.04
C LEU A 16 -5.38 11.76 -0.68
N GLN A 17 -5.55 10.64 0.00
CA GLN A 17 -6.28 9.50 -0.56
C GLN A 17 -7.80 9.71 -0.55
N LEU A 18 -8.35 10.40 0.46
CA LEU A 18 -9.79 10.64 0.54
C LEU A 18 -10.27 11.52 -0.63
N SER A 19 -9.44 12.46 -1.09
CA SER A 19 -9.77 13.29 -2.26
C SER A 19 -9.88 12.46 -3.54
N ASP A 20 -8.92 11.56 -3.78
CA ASP A 20 -8.88 10.71 -4.97
C ASP A 20 -10.01 9.67 -4.97
N ILE A 21 -10.26 9.02 -3.82
CA ILE A 21 -11.40 8.11 -3.63
C ILE A 21 -12.71 8.84 -3.91
N THR A 22 -12.90 10.03 -3.31
CA THR A 22 -14.15 10.80 -3.48
C THR A 22 -14.37 11.19 -4.94
N ARG A 23 -13.31 11.61 -5.64
CA ARG A 23 -13.38 11.95 -7.06
C ARG A 23 -13.73 10.72 -7.91
N ALA A 24 -13.05 9.59 -7.71
CA ALA A 24 -13.31 8.36 -8.43
C ALA A 24 -14.75 7.87 -8.23
N VAL A 25 -15.27 7.91 -6.99
CA VAL A 25 -16.66 7.56 -6.68
C VAL A 25 -17.65 8.47 -7.41
N LYS A 26 -17.43 9.79 -7.40
CA LYS A 26 -18.29 10.75 -8.10
C LYS A 26 -18.32 10.53 -9.61
N ASN A 27 -17.20 10.09 -10.17
CA ASN A 27 -17.07 9.78 -11.59
C ASN A 27 -17.58 8.38 -11.98
N GLY A 28 -17.99 7.55 -11.02
CA GLY A 28 -18.39 6.16 -11.28
C GLY A 28 -17.22 5.19 -11.56
N GLU A 29 -15.99 5.62 -11.28
CA GLU A 29 -14.75 4.87 -11.55
C GLU A 29 -14.47 3.84 -10.44
N LYS A 30 -15.29 2.79 -10.38
CA LYS A 30 -15.28 1.80 -9.28
C LYS A 30 -13.91 1.14 -9.04
N SER A 31 -13.18 0.78 -10.10
CA SER A 31 -11.86 0.15 -9.99
C SER A 31 -10.81 1.11 -9.43
N ILE A 32 -10.86 2.38 -9.84
CA ILE A 32 -9.97 3.43 -9.35
C ILE A 32 -10.24 3.68 -7.87
N ALA A 33 -11.50 3.86 -7.49
CA ALA A 33 -11.88 4.03 -6.09
C ALA A 33 -11.40 2.87 -5.20
N LEU A 34 -11.53 1.63 -5.67
CA LEU A 34 -11.06 0.45 -4.94
C LEU A 34 -9.53 0.43 -4.80
N ASN A 35 -8.80 0.74 -5.87
CA ASN A 35 -7.35 0.80 -5.85
C ASN A 35 -6.84 1.85 -4.85
N GLU A 36 -7.46 3.04 -4.81
CA GLU A 36 -7.10 4.09 -3.85
C GLU A 36 -7.38 3.68 -2.40
N VAL A 37 -8.45 2.92 -2.13
CA VAL A 37 -8.71 2.36 -0.79
C VAL A 37 -7.64 1.35 -0.39
N VAL A 38 -7.23 0.48 -1.31
CA VAL A 38 -6.15 -0.50 -1.07
C VAL A 38 -4.83 0.22 -0.79
N ASP A 39 -4.51 1.26 -1.55
CA ASP A 39 -3.28 2.03 -1.37
C ASP A 39 -3.28 2.84 -0.08
N LEU A 40 -4.42 3.37 0.35
CA LEU A 40 -4.60 3.95 1.68
C LEU A 40 -4.29 2.92 2.77
N GLY A 41 -4.84 1.71 2.68
CA GLY A 41 -4.56 0.62 3.62
C GLY A 41 -3.06 0.27 3.69
N ARG A 42 -2.39 0.16 2.54
CA ARG A 42 -0.94 -0.09 2.47
C ARG A 42 -0.10 1.01 3.11
N ARG A 43 -0.51 2.28 2.99
CA ARG A 43 0.18 3.42 3.63
C ARG A 43 -0.01 3.40 5.14
N LEU A 44 -1.22 3.11 5.62
CA LEU A 44 -1.51 3.00 7.05
C LEU A 44 -0.76 1.85 7.70
N ASN A 45 -0.67 0.69 7.05
CA ASN A 45 0.12 -0.44 7.56
C ASN A 45 1.61 -0.10 7.66
N ARG A 46 2.19 0.58 6.66
CA ARG A 46 3.58 1.04 6.71
C ARG A 46 3.82 2.03 7.86
N LEU A 47 2.87 2.92 8.11
CA LEU A 47 2.95 3.84 9.25
C LEU A 47 2.88 3.07 10.58
N ALA A 48 1.99 2.08 10.69
CA ALA A 48 1.88 1.23 11.88
C ALA A 48 3.18 0.46 12.15
N ASP A 49 3.79 -0.14 11.12
CA ASP A 49 5.08 -0.82 11.23
C ASP A 49 6.20 0.13 11.69
N ALA A 50 6.25 1.34 11.12
CA ALA A 50 7.23 2.36 11.50
C ALA A 50 7.07 2.82 12.95
N VAL A 51 5.83 2.93 13.45
CA VAL A 51 5.53 3.25 14.85
C VAL A 51 5.89 2.10 15.78
N ALA A 52 5.66 0.85 15.36
CA ALA A 52 6.00 -0.35 16.12
C ALA A 52 7.52 -0.66 16.14
N GLY A 53 8.33 0.11 15.41
CA GLY A 53 9.77 -0.14 15.26
C GLY A 53 10.08 -1.41 14.47
N ARG A 54 9.13 -1.91 13.67
CA ARG A 54 9.32 -3.09 12.83
C ARG A 54 10.06 -2.68 11.54
N PRO A 55 11.12 -3.37 11.12
CA PRO A 55 11.75 -3.10 9.84
C PRO A 55 10.76 -3.35 8.70
N PRO A 56 10.79 -2.55 7.62
CA PRO A 56 9.92 -2.78 6.47
C PRO A 56 10.15 -4.19 5.94
N GLN A 57 9.08 -4.99 5.84
CA GLN A 57 9.20 -6.34 5.32
C GLN A 57 9.72 -6.26 3.88
N ALA A 58 10.90 -6.83 3.65
CA ALA A 58 11.45 -6.96 2.31
C ALA A 58 10.43 -7.75 1.49
N ILE A 59 9.97 -7.14 0.40
CA ILE A 59 9.16 -7.81 -0.61
C ILE A 59 10.07 -8.91 -1.16
N SER A 60 9.90 -10.13 -0.67
CA SER A 60 10.61 -11.27 -1.24
C SER A 60 10.14 -11.38 -2.69
N PRO A 61 11.04 -11.29 -3.69
CA PRO A 61 10.62 -11.51 -5.06
C PRO A 61 9.95 -12.88 -5.15
N PRO A 62 8.90 -13.05 -5.98
CA PRO A 62 8.31 -14.36 -6.19
C PRO A 62 9.44 -15.31 -6.59
N SER A 63 9.63 -16.37 -5.79
CA SER A 63 10.61 -17.41 -6.04
C SER A 63 10.49 -17.82 -7.49
N ALA A 64 11.55 -17.58 -8.27
CA ALA A 64 11.61 -18.03 -9.65
C ALA A 64 11.28 -19.53 -9.65
N ALA A 65 10.19 -19.88 -10.33
CA ALA A 65 9.80 -21.27 -10.52
C ALA A 65 10.94 -22.00 -11.26
N PRO A 66 11.15 -23.30 -10.98
CA PRO A 66 12.26 -24.06 -11.54
C PRO A 66 12.09 -24.20 -13.06
N ASP A 67 13.22 -24.06 -13.75
CA ASP A 67 13.41 -24.24 -15.18
C ASP A 67 13.03 -25.67 -15.62
N GLU A 68 11.78 -25.87 -16.05
CA GLU A 68 11.37 -27.07 -16.79
C GLU A 68 11.71 -26.89 -18.27
N THR A 69 12.98 -27.02 -18.64
CA THR A 69 13.35 -27.39 -20.01
C THR A 69 14.60 -28.28 -20.00
N ARG A 70 14.42 -29.54 -19.62
CA ARG A 70 15.30 -30.63 -20.07
C ARG A 70 14.52 -31.55 -20.99
N VAL A 71 14.35 -31.10 -22.24
CA VAL A 71 14.03 -31.97 -23.37
C VAL A 71 15.13 -31.78 -24.41
N GLN A 72 16.05 -32.75 -24.46
CA GLN A 72 17.07 -33.01 -25.49
C GLN A 72 17.79 -34.29 -25.00
N ALA A 73 18.01 -35.35 -25.78
CA ALA A 73 17.71 -35.69 -27.17
C ALA A 73 17.77 -37.22 -27.27
#